data_AF-A0A173UNQ2-F1
#
_entry.id   AF-A0A173UNQ2-F1
#
_cell.length_a   1.000
_cell.length_b   1.000
_cell.length_c   1.000
_cell.angle_alpha   90.00
_cell.angle_beta   90.00
_cell.angle_gamma   90.00
#
_symmetry.space_group_name_H-M   'P 1'
#
loop_
_entity.id
_entity.type
_entity.pdbx_description
1 polymer ?
#
loop_
_entity_poly.entity_id
_entity_poly.type
_entity_poly.pdbx_seq_one_letter_code
_entity_poly.pdbx_strand_id
1 'polypeptide(L)'
;MKRNMLKDYKEQIQDADLVLVGIGRELRADRVIDFKKAITNEHYQNLIDKEDEDSKWMRTVYEREYLLSMKETDLFKELNEVLEGKEYFVVTSNDDGLLYHTHLKKDHVTAPCGNGDFFQCSAPCDEQLYPANLGLRDLIDYYEKTGKIEHLECPKCGKQLIFNVRTEETKSIYIEGAYLNSWASYTKWLQNTLNKKLFILELGEGFEVPSLFRWPFEKMAFYNEKATFVRVHHSLYQIGKEIKEKGIGIKMDSRDFLNIAHE
;
A
#
# COMPACT_ATOMS: atom_id res chain seq x y z
N MET A 1 -1.81 29.05 -4.65
CA MET A 1 -1.69 27.60 -4.89
C MET A 1 -0.52 27.09 -4.07
N LYS A 2 -0.70 26.03 -3.27
CA LYS A 2 0.44 25.31 -2.68
C LYS A 2 1.28 24.75 -3.84
N ARG A 3 2.61 24.91 -3.78
CA ARG A 3 3.53 24.34 -4.77
C ARG A 3 3.41 22.82 -4.73
N ASN A 4 3.16 22.18 -5.86
CA ASN A 4 3.18 20.73 -5.98
C ASN A 4 4.62 20.28 -6.27
N MET A 5 5.28 19.70 -5.27
CA MET A 5 6.69 19.29 -5.35
C MET A 5 6.92 18.11 -6.29
N LEU A 6 5.95 17.19 -6.43
CA LEU A 6 6.05 16.12 -7.42
C LEU A 6 6.11 16.67 -8.85
N LYS A 7 5.34 17.73 -9.14
CA LYS A 7 5.31 18.37 -10.47
C LYS A 7 6.67 18.97 -10.88
N ASP A 8 7.54 19.30 -9.93
CA ASP A 8 8.91 19.73 -10.22
C ASP A 8 9.77 18.62 -10.86
N TYR A 9 9.38 17.35 -10.68
CA TYR A 9 10.06 16.19 -11.27
C TYR A 9 9.39 15.70 -12.56
N LYS A 10 8.29 16.31 -13.02
CA LYS A 10 7.54 15.83 -14.19
C LYS A 10 8.42 15.68 -15.43
N GLU A 11 9.29 16.64 -15.71
CA GLU A 11 10.19 16.56 -16.87
C GLU A 11 11.17 15.38 -16.77
N GLN A 12 11.75 15.14 -15.59
CA GLN A 12 12.67 14.02 -15.36
C GLN A 12 11.97 12.66 -15.43
N ILE A 13 10.76 12.56 -14.87
CA ILE A 13 9.91 11.37 -14.96
C ILE A 13 9.57 11.09 -16.43
N GLN A 14 9.27 12.13 -17.21
CA GLN A 14 8.92 11.99 -18.62
C GLN A 14 10.14 11.67 -19.51
N ASP A 15 11.34 12.17 -19.20
CA ASP A 15 12.59 11.80 -19.90
C ASP A 15 13.09 10.38 -19.58
N ALA A 16 12.70 9.80 -18.44
CA ALA A 16 13.10 8.44 -18.06
C ALA A 16 12.52 7.40 -19.02
N ASP A 17 13.25 6.33 -19.32
CA ASP A 17 12.70 5.21 -20.09
C ASP A 17 11.68 4.41 -19.26
N LEU A 18 11.95 4.30 -17.95
CA LEU A 18 11.20 3.48 -16.99
C LEU A 18 11.08 4.23 -15.66
N VAL A 19 9.96 4.03 -14.95
CA VAL A 19 9.71 4.63 -13.64
C VAL A 19 9.40 3.54 -12.60
N LEU A 20 10.14 3.51 -11.51
CA LEU A 20 9.92 2.59 -10.40
C LEU A 20 9.43 3.36 -9.19
N VAL A 21 8.26 3.02 -8.66
CA VAL A 21 7.65 3.71 -7.52
C VAL A 21 7.52 2.77 -6.34
N GLY A 22 7.95 3.22 -5.17
CA GLY A 22 7.79 2.56 -3.88
C GLY A 22 6.81 3.37 -3.05
N ILE A 23 5.69 2.79 -2.64
CA ILE A 23 4.68 3.46 -1.82
C ILE A 23 4.64 2.79 -0.45
N GLY A 24 4.98 3.55 0.58
CA GLY A 24 5.09 3.10 1.95
C GLY A 24 4.00 3.62 2.90
N ARG A 25 4.25 3.41 4.19
CA ARG A 25 3.28 3.57 5.28
C ARG A 25 2.79 5.00 5.52
N GLU A 26 3.52 6.05 5.12
CA GLU A 26 2.97 7.43 5.19
C GLU A 26 1.72 7.60 4.29
N LEU A 27 1.54 6.74 3.28
CA LEU A 27 0.45 6.78 2.30
C LEU A 27 -0.56 5.65 2.46
N ARG A 28 -0.60 5.01 3.64
CA ARG A 28 -1.60 3.99 3.99
C ARG A 28 -3.00 4.62 4.10
N ALA A 29 -4.05 3.83 3.87
CA ALA A 29 -5.43 4.32 3.86
C ALA A 29 -5.84 5.11 5.11
N ASP A 30 -5.49 4.62 6.31
CA ASP A 30 -5.73 5.28 7.60
C ASP A 30 -4.97 6.60 7.80
N ARG A 31 -3.99 6.89 6.93
CA ARG A 31 -3.23 8.15 6.91
C ARG A 31 -3.74 9.15 5.89
N VAL A 32 -4.40 8.69 4.83
CA VAL A 32 -4.85 9.54 3.71
C VAL A 32 -6.37 9.70 3.64
N ILE A 33 -7.13 8.86 4.34
CA ILE A 33 -8.59 8.94 4.50
C ILE A 33 -8.90 9.19 5.98
N ASP A 34 -9.71 10.20 6.27
CA ASP A 34 -10.28 10.38 7.61
C ASP A 34 -11.47 9.43 7.79
N PHE A 35 -11.21 8.18 8.19
CA PHE A 35 -12.26 7.19 8.40
C PHE A 35 -13.29 7.62 9.44
N LYS A 36 -12.90 8.44 10.43
CA LYS A 36 -13.83 9.00 11.42
C LYS A 36 -14.86 9.92 10.77
N LYS A 37 -14.48 10.70 9.77
CA LYS A 37 -15.42 11.51 8.98
C LYS A 37 -16.16 10.69 7.92
N ALA A 38 -15.47 9.74 7.30
CA ALA A 38 -16.00 8.98 6.17
C ALA A 38 -17.06 7.95 6.58
N ILE A 39 -16.87 7.29 7.72
CA ILE A 39 -17.77 6.24 8.22
C ILE A 39 -18.63 6.81 9.35
N THR A 40 -19.79 7.37 8.99
CA THR A 40 -20.67 8.10 9.93
C THR A 40 -21.55 7.21 10.80
N ASN A 41 -21.46 5.89 10.62
CA ASN A 41 -22.22 4.89 11.35
C ASN A 41 -21.97 4.96 12.87
N GLU A 42 -23.03 5.00 13.69
CA GLU A 42 -22.93 5.14 15.15
C GLU A 42 -22.15 3.99 15.82
N HIS A 43 -22.31 2.76 15.33
CA HIS A 43 -21.60 1.60 15.86
C HIS A 43 -20.10 1.72 15.60
N TYR A 44 -19.69 2.14 14.40
CA TYR A 44 -18.28 2.44 14.11
C TYR A 44 -17.74 3.58 14.99
N GLN A 45 -18.48 4.68 15.14
CA GLN A 45 -18.05 5.81 15.97
C GLN A 45 -17.80 5.40 17.43
N ASN A 46 -18.64 4.50 17.96
CA ASN A 46 -18.49 3.94 19.31
C ASN A 46 -17.27 3.02 19.47
N LEU A 47 -16.61 2.60 18.38
CA LEU A 47 -15.39 1.80 18.42
C LEU A 47 -14.12 2.67 18.42
N ILE A 48 -14.17 3.93 17.98
CA ILE A 48 -12.97 4.77 17.71
C ILE A 48 -12.08 4.96 18.94
N ASP A 49 -12.67 5.08 20.13
CA ASP A 49 -11.91 5.32 21.36
C ASP A 49 -11.61 4.01 22.14
N LYS A 50 -12.00 2.85 21.60
CA LYS A 50 -11.81 1.54 22.25
C LYS A 50 -10.50 0.89 21.83
N GLU A 51 -9.70 0.48 22.80
CA GLU A 51 -8.35 -0.03 22.57
C GLU A 51 -8.21 -1.56 22.71
N ASP A 52 -9.29 -2.27 23.05
CA ASP A 52 -9.31 -3.73 23.07
C ASP A 52 -9.19 -4.34 21.66
N GLU A 53 -8.67 -5.57 21.60
CA GLU A 53 -8.36 -6.26 20.34
C GLU A 53 -9.61 -6.51 19.48
N ASP A 54 -10.73 -6.89 20.11
CA ASP A 54 -11.99 -7.14 19.40
C ASP A 54 -12.52 -5.85 18.76
N SER A 55 -12.55 -4.74 19.52
CA SER A 55 -12.99 -3.45 19.00
C SER A 55 -12.07 -2.95 17.88
N LYS A 56 -10.74 -3.12 18.02
CA LYS A 56 -9.77 -2.83 16.96
C LYS A 56 -10.04 -3.63 15.70
N TRP A 57 -10.29 -4.93 15.85
CA TRP A 57 -10.62 -5.80 14.72
C TRP A 57 -11.92 -5.36 14.04
N MET A 58 -12.96 -5.05 14.80
CA MET A 58 -14.24 -4.60 14.23
C MET A 58 -14.10 -3.24 13.53
N ARG A 59 -13.27 -2.32 14.03
CA ARG A 59 -12.92 -1.08 13.29
C ARG A 59 -12.29 -1.40 11.94
N THR A 60 -11.31 -2.31 11.92
CA THR A 60 -10.68 -2.74 10.67
C THR A 60 -11.68 -3.36 9.70
N VAL A 61 -12.68 -4.12 10.18
CA VAL A 61 -13.76 -4.66 9.35
C VAL A 61 -14.55 -3.54 8.67
N TYR A 62 -14.96 -2.49 9.41
CA TYR A 62 -15.64 -1.32 8.83
C TYR A 62 -14.78 -0.57 7.82
N GLU A 63 -13.51 -0.31 8.15
CA GLU A 63 -12.59 0.43 7.28
C GLU A 63 -12.29 -0.34 5.99
N ARG A 64 -12.18 -1.67 6.06
CA ARG A 64 -12.02 -2.54 4.90
C ARG A 64 -13.26 -2.58 4.03
N GLU A 65 -14.45 -2.65 4.64
CA GLU A 65 -15.71 -2.60 3.91
C GLU A 65 -15.88 -1.27 3.18
N TYR A 66 -15.49 -0.16 3.83
CA TYR A 66 -15.48 1.16 3.21
C TYR A 66 -14.53 1.22 1.99
N LEU A 67 -13.31 0.69 2.12
CA LEU A 67 -12.37 0.65 1.00
C LEU A 67 -12.88 -0.22 -0.15
N LEU A 68 -13.38 -1.42 0.13
CA LEU A 68 -13.89 -2.36 -0.87
C LEU A 68 -15.16 -1.87 -1.57
N SER A 69 -16.00 -1.09 -0.88
CA SER A 69 -17.19 -0.45 -1.46
C SER A 69 -16.88 0.86 -2.19
N MET A 70 -15.66 1.39 -2.03
CA MET A 70 -15.22 2.61 -2.69
C MET A 70 -15.12 2.40 -4.21
N LYS A 71 -15.66 3.38 -4.95
CA LYS A 71 -15.36 3.53 -6.38
C LYS A 71 -13.93 4.03 -6.58
N GLU A 72 -13.55 4.21 -7.83
CA GLU A 72 -12.25 4.80 -8.18
C GLU A 72 -12.06 6.18 -7.50
N THR A 73 -10.86 6.44 -6.98
CA THR A 73 -10.52 7.63 -6.18
C THR A 73 -9.37 8.45 -6.74
N ASP A 74 -9.43 9.77 -6.55
CA ASP A 74 -8.45 10.76 -6.99
C ASP A 74 -7.33 11.03 -5.97
N LEU A 75 -7.26 10.29 -4.85
CA LEU A 75 -6.24 10.48 -3.82
C LEU A 75 -4.81 10.46 -4.37
N PHE A 76 -4.53 9.73 -5.45
CA PHE A 76 -3.20 9.65 -6.08
C PHE A 76 -3.14 10.35 -7.44
N LYS A 77 -4.07 11.27 -7.76
CA LYS A 77 -4.19 11.89 -9.08
C LYS A 77 -2.89 12.51 -9.60
N GLU A 78 -2.13 13.17 -8.73
CA GLU A 78 -0.89 13.84 -9.12
C GLU A 78 0.19 12.82 -9.54
N LEU A 79 0.24 11.67 -8.87
CA LEU A 79 1.11 10.56 -9.27
C LEU A 79 0.65 9.97 -10.61
N ASN A 80 -0.66 9.79 -10.79
CA ASN A 80 -1.22 9.30 -12.05
C ASN A 80 -0.89 10.24 -13.23
N GLU A 81 -1.03 11.56 -13.03
CA GLU A 81 -0.72 12.58 -14.03
C GLU A 81 0.75 12.59 -14.47
N VAL A 82 1.70 12.39 -13.55
CA VAL A 82 3.14 12.39 -13.93
C VAL A 82 3.58 11.06 -14.54
N LEU A 83 2.90 9.96 -14.22
CA LEU A 83 3.13 8.63 -14.79
C LEU A 83 2.39 8.38 -16.11
N GLU A 84 1.54 9.31 -16.54
CA GLU A 84 0.79 9.18 -17.78
C GLU A 84 1.73 8.93 -18.97
N GLY A 85 1.41 7.91 -19.77
CA GLY A 85 2.21 7.50 -20.93
C GLY A 85 3.56 6.84 -20.58
N LYS A 86 3.89 6.64 -19.31
CA LYS A 86 5.14 5.98 -18.89
C LYS A 86 4.96 4.48 -18.70
N GLU A 87 6.04 3.76 -18.92
CA GLU A 87 6.18 2.38 -18.47
C GLU A 87 6.72 2.42 -17.03
N TYR A 88 5.88 2.01 -16.08
CA TYR A 88 6.19 2.09 -14.66
C TYR A 88 5.86 0.81 -13.91
N PHE A 89 6.38 0.66 -12.69
CA PHE A 89 5.90 -0.35 -11.77
C PHE A 89 5.83 0.23 -10.35
N VAL A 90 4.83 -0.21 -9.59
CA VAL A 90 4.62 0.19 -8.20
C VAL A 90 4.79 -1.01 -7.29
N VAL A 91 5.67 -0.88 -6.30
CA VAL A 91 5.81 -1.82 -5.19
C VAL A 91 5.31 -1.13 -3.94
N THR A 92 4.46 -1.78 -3.15
CA THR A 92 3.97 -1.19 -1.90
C THR A 92 4.14 -2.13 -0.72
N SER A 93 4.44 -1.53 0.44
CA SER A 93 4.37 -2.19 1.74
C SER A 93 2.98 -2.06 2.37
N ASN A 94 2.11 -1.23 1.80
CA ASN A 94 0.74 -1.07 2.28
C ASN A 94 -0.07 -2.33 2.00
N ASP A 95 -0.91 -2.68 2.96
CA ASP A 95 -1.69 -3.92 3.00
C ASP A 95 -3.19 -3.66 2.93
N ASP A 96 -3.57 -2.45 2.53
CA ASP A 96 -4.93 -1.94 2.66
C ASP A 96 -5.81 -2.01 1.43
N GLY A 97 -5.23 -2.31 0.26
CA GLY A 97 -5.95 -2.39 -1.00
C GLY A 97 -6.19 -1.04 -1.69
N LEU A 98 -5.93 0.10 -1.03
CA LEU A 98 -6.30 1.43 -1.53
C LEU A 98 -5.76 1.72 -2.93
N LEU A 99 -4.52 1.32 -3.23
CA LEU A 99 -3.90 1.56 -4.54
C LEU A 99 -4.69 0.94 -5.70
N TYR A 100 -5.39 -0.17 -5.47
CA TYR A 100 -6.23 -0.84 -6.47
C TYR A 100 -7.56 -0.12 -6.73
N HIS A 101 -7.89 0.89 -5.93
CA HIS A 101 -9.01 1.81 -6.13
C HIS A 101 -8.56 3.16 -6.73
N THR A 102 -7.28 3.35 -7.04
CA THR A 102 -6.80 4.55 -7.74
C THR A 102 -6.78 4.32 -9.26
N HIS A 103 -6.49 5.38 -10.03
CA HIS A 103 -6.27 5.29 -11.48
C HIS A 103 -4.94 4.63 -11.90
N LEU A 104 -4.15 4.10 -10.95
CA LEU A 104 -2.97 3.30 -11.28
C LEU A 104 -3.39 2.01 -12.00
N LYS A 105 -2.58 1.57 -12.96
CA LYS A 105 -2.79 0.30 -13.65
C LYS A 105 -2.62 -0.84 -12.66
N LYS A 106 -3.69 -1.59 -12.40
CA LYS A 106 -3.71 -2.66 -11.37
C LYS A 106 -2.65 -3.75 -11.62
N ASP A 107 -2.36 -4.04 -12.88
CA ASP A 107 -1.33 -4.99 -13.32
C ASP A 107 0.11 -4.46 -13.21
N HIS A 108 0.28 -3.19 -12.86
CA HIS A 108 1.56 -2.53 -12.56
C HIS A 108 1.79 -2.34 -11.05
N VAL A 109 0.94 -2.92 -10.18
CA VAL A 109 1.06 -2.82 -8.73
C VAL A 109 1.30 -4.20 -8.12
N THR A 110 2.25 -4.29 -7.18
CA THR A 110 2.44 -5.48 -6.34
C THR A 110 2.49 -5.10 -4.87
N ALA A 111 1.82 -5.90 -4.03
CA ALA A 111 1.72 -5.70 -2.57
C ALA A 111 2.17 -6.95 -1.79
N PRO A 112 3.49 -7.21 -1.63
CA PRO A 112 3.99 -8.43 -0.98
C PRO A 112 3.70 -8.52 0.52
N CYS A 113 3.39 -7.39 1.17
CA CYS A 113 3.01 -7.35 2.59
C CYS A 113 1.55 -7.75 2.85
N GLY A 114 0.82 -8.14 1.81
CA GLY A 114 -0.57 -8.59 1.90
C GLY A 114 -1.53 -7.63 1.24
N ASN A 115 -2.78 -8.08 1.15
CA ASN A 115 -3.89 -7.27 0.70
C ASN A 115 -5.12 -7.62 1.55
N GLY A 116 -5.60 -6.63 2.31
CA GLY A 116 -6.80 -6.70 3.14
C GLY A 116 -8.10 -7.01 2.38
N ASP A 117 -8.07 -7.02 1.05
CA ASP A 117 -9.17 -7.48 0.19
C ASP A 117 -9.42 -8.99 0.30
N PHE A 118 -8.51 -9.74 0.93
CA PHE A 118 -8.61 -11.18 1.12
C PHE A 118 -8.50 -11.58 2.59
N PHE A 119 -9.18 -12.68 2.91
CA PHE A 119 -8.98 -13.47 4.10
C PHE A 119 -8.12 -14.71 3.80
N GLN A 120 -7.45 -15.22 4.83
CA GLN A 120 -6.77 -16.51 4.87
C GLN A 120 -7.15 -17.28 6.14
N CYS A 121 -6.93 -18.59 6.13
CA CYS A 121 -7.04 -19.39 7.35
C CYS A 121 -5.93 -19.06 8.35
N SER A 122 -6.28 -18.93 9.63
CA SER A 122 -5.33 -18.74 10.75
C SER A 122 -4.44 -19.97 11.05
N ALA A 123 -4.87 -21.17 10.65
CA ALA A 123 -4.12 -22.43 10.83
C ALA A 123 -3.46 -22.94 9.54
N PRO A 124 -3.24 -22.04 8.56
CA PRO A 124 -3.15 -22.29 7.11
C PRO A 124 -3.33 -23.74 6.68
N CYS A 125 -4.56 -24.27 6.78
CA CYS A 125 -4.84 -25.66 6.42
C CYS A 125 -4.75 -25.94 4.90
N ASP A 126 -4.70 -24.88 4.11
CA ASP A 126 -4.51 -24.84 2.66
C ASP A 126 -4.05 -23.42 2.26
N GLU A 127 -3.56 -23.25 1.03
CA GLU A 127 -3.09 -21.99 0.44
C GLU A 127 -4.24 -21.13 -0.17
N GLN A 128 -5.50 -21.51 0.04
CA GLN A 128 -6.65 -20.78 -0.48
C GLN A 128 -6.84 -19.42 0.23
N LEU A 129 -7.01 -18.38 -0.58
CA LEU A 129 -7.47 -17.05 -0.16
C LEU A 129 -8.98 -16.89 -0.44
N TYR A 130 -9.65 -16.17 0.44
CA TYR A 130 -11.09 -15.93 0.37
C TYR A 130 -11.37 -14.43 0.17
N PRO A 131 -12.16 -14.00 -0.82
CA PRO A 131 -12.48 -12.58 -1.00
C PRO A 131 -13.19 -12.02 0.24
N ALA A 132 -12.69 -10.91 0.79
CA ALA A 132 -13.23 -10.33 2.03
C ALA A 132 -14.61 -9.70 1.83
N ASN A 133 -14.85 -9.11 0.65
CA ASN A 133 -16.12 -8.47 0.29
C ASN A 133 -17.35 -9.39 0.39
N LEU A 134 -17.15 -10.72 0.41
CA LEU A 134 -18.25 -11.69 0.55
C LEU A 134 -18.73 -11.89 1.98
N GLY A 135 -17.99 -11.45 3.00
CA GLY A 135 -18.32 -11.70 4.41
C GLY A 135 -18.25 -10.50 5.34
N LEU A 136 -17.63 -9.38 4.94
CA LEU A 136 -17.52 -8.20 5.81
C LEU A 136 -18.89 -7.60 6.17
N ARG A 137 -19.83 -7.56 5.22
CA ARG A 137 -21.17 -7.01 5.48
C ARG A 137 -21.96 -7.84 6.48
N ASP A 138 -21.83 -9.17 6.43
CA ASP A 138 -22.49 -10.07 7.38
C ASP A 138 -21.98 -9.84 8.81
N LEU A 139 -20.66 -9.66 8.97
CA LEU A 139 -20.04 -9.33 10.25
C LEU A 139 -20.53 -7.99 10.81
N ILE A 140 -20.59 -6.95 9.95
CA ILE A 140 -21.11 -5.62 10.31
C ILE A 140 -22.59 -5.72 10.73
N ASP A 141 -23.43 -6.33 9.90
CA ASP A 141 -24.86 -6.46 10.18
C ASP A 141 -25.14 -7.21 11.49
N TYR A 142 -24.34 -8.24 11.79
CA TYR A 142 -24.45 -8.98 13.04
C TYR A 142 -24.05 -8.12 14.26
N TYR A 143 -22.94 -7.40 14.15
CA TYR A 143 -22.47 -6.48 15.19
C TYR A 143 -23.49 -5.37 15.46
N GLU A 144 -24.05 -4.76 14.43
CA GLU A 144 -25.04 -3.68 14.57
C GLU A 144 -26.34 -4.16 15.24
N LYS A 145 -26.77 -5.40 14.93
CA LYS A 145 -28.00 -5.98 15.50
C LYS A 145 -27.83 -6.45 16.95
N THR A 146 -26.65 -6.96 17.31
CA THR A 146 -26.47 -7.72 18.57
C THR A 146 -25.50 -7.07 19.55
N GLY A 147 -24.63 -6.16 19.08
CA GLY A 147 -23.51 -5.62 19.82
C GLY A 147 -22.36 -6.62 20.05
N LYS A 148 -22.44 -7.83 19.48
CA LYS A 148 -21.43 -8.89 19.62
C LYS A 148 -20.53 -8.94 18.39
N ILE A 149 -19.25 -9.20 18.63
CA ILE A 149 -18.24 -9.36 17.59
C ILE A 149 -18.08 -10.85 17.31
N GLU A 150 -18.19 -11.23 16.04
CA GLU A 150 -17.99 -12.60 15.55
C GLU A 150 -16.88 -12.62 14.50
N HIS A 151 -16.41 -13.80 14.15
CA HIS A 151 -15.44 -13.98 13.09
C HIS A 151 -15.90 -15.02 12.08
N LEU A 152 -15.46 -14.88 10.83
CA LEU A 152 -15.71 -15.88 9.81
C LEU A 152 -14.84 -17.11 10.06
N GLU A 153 -15.38 -18.29 9.76
CA GLU A 153 -14.67 -19.56 9.89
C GLU A 153 -14.23 -20.10 8.53
N CYS A 154 -13.08 -20.76 8.51
CA CYS A 154 -12.56 -21.44 7.34
C CYS A 154 -13.48 -22.63 7.01
N PRO A 155 -14.04 -22.70 5.79
CA PRO A 155 -14.99 -23.74 5.42
C PRO A 155 -14.35 -25.15 5.39
N LYS A 156 -13.02 -25.24 5.41
CA LYS A 156 -12.28 -26.52 5.39
C LYS A 156 -12.00 -27.11 6.76
N CYS A 157 -11.74 -26.26 7.77
CA CYS A 157 -11.25 -26.72 9.07
C CYS A 157 -11.91 -26.05 10.29
N GLY A 158 -12.84 -25.12 10.09
CA GLY A 158 -13.55 -24.41 11.16
C GLY A 158 -12.69 -23.41 11.95
N LYS A 159 -11.41 -23.23 11.60
CA LYS A 159 -10.56 -22.21 12.23
C LYS A 159 -10.89 -20.83 11.69
N GLN A 160 -10.72 -19.81 12.52
CA GLN A 160 -10.98 -18.42 12.16
C GLN A 160 -10.25 -17.99 10.88
N LEU A 161 -10.95 -17.22 10.05
CA LEU A 161 -10.38 -16.46 8.95
C LEU A 161 -9.84 -15.12 9.47
N ILE A 162 -8.63 -14.78 9.04
CA ILE A 162 -7.95 -13.52 9.34
C ILE A 162 -7.60 -12.82 8.03
N PHE A 163 -7.45 -11.50 8.03
CA PHE A 163 -7.03 -10.79 6.81
C PHE A 163 -5.67 -11.29 6.32
N ASN A 164 -5.48 -11.38 5.00
CA ASN A 164 -4.22 -11.74 4.37
C ASN A 164 -3.25 -10.54 4.44
N VAL A 165 -2.75 -10.29 5.63
CA VAL A 165 -1.80 -9.21 5.94
C VAL A 165 -0.60 -9.82 6.64
N ARG A 166 0.61 -9.43 6.21
CA ARG A 166 1.86 -9.92 6.75
C ARG A 166 2.38 -8.98 7.84
N THR A 167 2.18 -9.36 9.09
CA THR A 167 2.71 -8.70 10.28
C THR A 167 3.81 -9.54 10.91
N GLU A 168 4.42 -9.08 12.00
CA GLU A 168 5.40 -9.87 12.75
C GLU A 168 4.77 -11.12 13.37
N GLU A 169 3.50 -11.03 13.77
CA GLU A 169 2.71 -12.12 14.35
C GLU A 169 2.25 -13.13 13.29
N THR A 170 1.88 -12.66 12.08
CA THR A 170 1.32 -13.53 11.04
C THR A 170 2.34 -14.07 10.04
N LYS A 171 3.60 -13.60 10.05
CA LYS A 171 4.61 -13.96 9.05
C LYS A 171 4.84 -15.47 8.86
N SER A 172 4.65 -16.28 9.90
CA SER A 172 4.85 -17.74 9.84
C SER A 172 3.68 -18.49 9.20
N ILE A 173 2.51 -17.85 9.13
CA ILE A 173 1.27 -18.41 8.60
C ILE A 173 0.77 -17.66 7.36
N TYR A 174 1.45 -16.60 6.94
CA TYR A 174 1.06 -15.76 5.83
C TYR A 174 1.09 -16.52 4.50
N ILE A 175 -0.01 -16.43 3.74
CA ILE A 175 -0.15 -17.07 2.43
C ILE A 175 0.21 -16.04 1.34
N GLU A 176 1.27 -16.31 0.58
CA GLU A 176 1.81 -15.37 -0.41
C GLU A 176 1.03 -15.30 -1.73
N GLY A 177 0.10 -16.24 -1.95
CA GLY A 177 -0.57 -16.44 -3.25
C GLY A 177 -1.23 -15.20 -3.86
N ALA A 178 -1.64 -14.22 -3.05
CA ALA A 178 -2.30 -13.00 -3.50
C ALA A 178 -1.46 -12.18 -4.49
N TYR A 179 -0.13 -12.14 -4.30
CA TYR A 179 0.74 -11.21 -5.02
C TYR A 179 1.75 -11.91 -5.93
N LEU A 180 1.85 -13.25 -5.92
CA LEU A 180 2.89 -13.97 -6.70
C LEU A 180 2.86 -13.64 -8.21
N ASN A 181 1.67 -13.48 -8.77
CA ASN A 181 1.51 -13.11 -10.19
C ASN A 181 2.01 -11.69 -10.48
N SER A 182 1.63 -10.70 -9.66
CA SER A 182 2.11 -9.32 -9.84
C SER A 182 3.60 -9.19 -9.48
N TRP A 183 4.12 -10.01 -8.58
CA TRP A 183 5.56 -10.12 -8.30
C TRP A 183 6.35 -10.69 -9.46
N ALA A 184 5.81 -11.70 -10.15
CA ALA A 184 6.43 -12.22 -11.37
C ALA A 184 6.47 -11.14 -12.46
N SER A 185 5.38 -10.37 -12.63
CA SER A 185 5.34 -9.22 -13.54
C SER A 185 6.38 -8.15 -13.15
N TYR A 186 6.46 -7.79 -11.87
CA TYR A 186 7.46 -6.86 -11.34
C TYR A 186 8.89 -7.34 -11.63
N THR A 187 9.19 -8.60 -11.32
CA THR A 187 10.52 -9.18 -11.52
C THR A 187 10.89 -9.21 -13.00
N LYS A 188 9.94 -9.52 -13.88
CA LYS A 188 10.13 -9.43 -15.34
C LYS A 188 10.36 -7.98 -15.79
N TRP A 189 9.61 -7.03 -15.22
CA TRP A 189 9.77 -5.60 -15.50
C TRP A 189 11.17 -5.10 -15.09
N LEU A 190 11.68 -5.52 -13.93
CA LEU A 190 13.03 -5.18 -13.46
C LEU A 190 14.13 -5.61 -14.43
N GLN A 191 13.97 -6.74 -15.13
CA GLN A 191 14.96 -7.20 -16.11
C GLN A 191 15.12 -6.21 -17.27
N ASN A 192 14.09 -5.39 -17.56
CA ASN A 192 14.11 -4.38 -18.61
C ASN A 192 14.80 -3.08 -18.18
N THR A 193 15.19 -2.91 -16.90
CA THR A 193 15.77 -1.66 -16.40
C THR A 193 17.26 -1.50 -16.71
N LEU A 194 17.94 -2.57 -17.15
CA LEU A 194 19.37 -2.53 -17.44
C LEU A 194 19.68 -1.56 -18.59
N ASN A 195 20.68 -0.68 -18.39
CA ASN A 195 21.12 0.35 -19.35
C ASN A 195 20.06 1.40 -19.77
N LYS A 196 18.91 1.43 -19.08
CA LYS A 196 17.83 2.39 -19.27
C LYS A 196 17.94 3.58 -18.31
N LYS A 197 17.47 4.76 -18.74
CA LYS A 197 17.23 5.88 -17.83
C LYS A 197 16.11 5.49 -16.89
N LEU A 198 16.42 5.34 -15.61
CA LEU A 198 15.47 4.85 -14.60
C LEU A 198 15.19 5.96 -13.60
N PHE A 199 13.92 6.34 -13.46
CA PHE A 199 13.50 7.22 -12.36
C PHE A 199 12.96 6.36 -11.23
N ILE A 200 13.55 6.46 -10.04
CA ILE A 200 13.11 5.73 -8.84
C ILE A 200 12.51 6.74 -7.87
N LEU A 201 11.25 6.53 -7.48
CA LEU A 201 10.53 7.37 -6.53
C LEU A 201 10.12 6.55 -5.30
N GLU A 202 10.72 6.82 -4.15
CA GLU A 202 10.37 6.21 -2.87
C GLU A 202 9.55 7.20 -2.03
N LEU A 203 8.33 6.81 -1.65
CA LEU A 203 7.38 7.64 -0.93
C LEU A 203 7.06 6.98 0.41
N GLY A 204 7.59 7.53 1.49
CA GLY A 204 7.03 7.34 2.84
C GLY A 204 7.17 5.94 3.42
N GLU A 205 8.18 5.18 3.00
CA GLU A 205 8.52 3.91 3.63
C GLU A 205 9.43 4.13 4.83
N GLY A 206 9.06 3.56 5.97
CA GLY A 206 9.87 3.58 7.16
C GLY A 206 10.98 2.52 7.14
N PHE A 207 11.07 1.78 8.25
CA PHE A 207 12.01 0.68 8.46
C PHE A 207 11.30 -0.61 8.92
N GLU A 208 9.99 -0.69 8.73
CA GLU A 208 9.17 -1.86 9.02
C GLU A 208 9.58 -3.02 8.09
N VAL A 209 9.70 -2.76 6.78
CA VAL A 209 10.11 -3.78 5.80
C VAL A 209 11.09 -3.20 4.76
N PRO A 210 12.29 -2.73 5.18
CA PRO A 210 13.24 -2.05 4.29
C PRO A 210 13.79 -2.97 3.18
N SER A 211 13.74 -4.29 3.40
CA SER A 211 14.13 -5.29 2.40
C SER A 211 13.17 -5.38 1.22
N LEU A 212 11.94 -4.86 1.33
CA LEU A 212 10.95 -4.93 0.28
C LEU A 212 11.32 -4.05 -0.92
N PHE A 213 11.60 -2.77 -0.68
CA PHE A 213 12.01 -1.86 -1.74
C PHE A 213 13.04 -0.80 -1.32
N ARG A 214 13.13 -0.41 -0.04
CA ARG A 214 14.10 0.63 0.39
C ARG A 214 15.54 0.28 0.03
N TRP A 215 16.05 -0.87 0.49
CA TRP A 215 17.40 -1.32 0.14
C TRP A 215 17.52 -1.79 -1.33
N PRO A 216 16.54 -2.52 -1.90
CA PRO A 216 16.55 -2.83 -3.32
C PRO A 216 16.66 -1.60 -4.24
N PHE A 217 15.94 -0.52 -3.95
CA PHE A 217 15.96 0.72 -4.73
C PHE A 217 17.30 1.43 -4.63
N GLU A 218 17.88 1.53 -3.43
CA GLU A 218 19.24 2.04 -3.25
C GLU A 218 20.26 1.23 -4.06
N LYS A 219 20.16 -0.10 -4.01
CA LYS A 219 21.02 -1.01 -4.78
C LYS A 219 20.84 -0.80 -6.28
N MET A 220 19.61 -0.63 -6.76
CA MET A 220 19.32 -0.35 -8.17
C MET A 220 19.91 0.99 -8.61
N ALA A 221 19.76 2.05 -7.80
CA ALA A 221 20.33 3.37 -8.07
C ALA A 221 21.87 3.34 -8.07
N PHE A 222 22.46 2.52 -7.20
CA PHE A 222 23.91 2.31 -7.14
C PHE A 222 24.44 1.72 -8.45
N TYR A 223 23.89 0.58 -8.89
CA TYR A 223 24.37 -0.12 -10.09
C TYR A 223 23.97 0.54 -11.42
N ASN A 224 22.82 1.23 -11.49
CA ASN A 224 22.40 1.91 -12.71
C ASN A 224 22.99 3.32 -12.78
N GLU A 225 23.98 3.52 -13.64
CA GLU A 225 24.62 4.83 -13.87
C GLU A 225 23.67 5.91 -14.38
N LYS A 226 22.56 5.54 -15.02
CA LYS A 226 21.55 6.44 -15.58
C LYS A 226 20.31 6.60 -14.68
N ALA A 227 20.40 6.16 -13.43
CA ALA A 227 19.28 6.28 -12.50
C ALA A 227 19.24 7.67 -11.84
N THR A 228 18.02 8.17 -11.62
CA THR A 228 17.72 9.24 -10.68
C THR A 228 16.88 8.66 -9.56
N PHE A 229 17.26 8.92 -8.31
CA PHE A 229 16.56 8.39 -7.14
C PHE A 229 16.03 9.54 -6.29
N VAL A 230 14.72 9.58 -6.05
CA VAL A 230 14.07 10.55 -5.18
C VAL A 230 13.43 9.81 -4.02
N ARG A 231 13.85 10.13 -2.79
CA ARG A 231 13.25 9.63 -1.56
C ARG A 231 12.54 10.75 -0.84
N VAL A 232 11.28 10.51 -0.50
CA VAL A 232 10.44 11.43 0.26
C VAL A 232 10.05 10.77 1.57
N HIS A 233 10.35 11.44 2.69
CA HIS A 233 9.92 11.00 4.00
C HIS A 233 10.02 12.16 5.01
N HIS A 234 9.08 12.25 5.95
CA HIS A 234 9.08 13.32 6.96
C HIS A 234 10.33 13.34 7.86
N SER A 235 11.00 12.19 8.05
CA SER A 235 12.18 12.05 8.93
C SER A 235 13.32 11.22 8.33
N LEU A 236 13.00 10.16 7.57
CA LEU A 236 13.96 9.18 7.04
C LEU A 236 14.32 9.45 5.57
N TYR A 237 14.52 10.71 5.19
CA TYR A 237 14.77 11.12 3.80
C TYR A 237 16.24 10.99 3.37
N GLN A 238 17.14 10.57 4.28
CA GLN A 238 18.57 10.57 4.02
C GLN A 238 18.93 9.58 2.91
N ILE A 239 19.95 9.95 2.14
CA ILE A 239 20.48 9.19 1.01
C ILE A 239 21.87 8.65 1.36
N GLY A 240 22.12 7.38 1.04
CA GLY A 240 23.43 6.75 1.24
C GLY A 240 24.54 7.46 0.46
N LYS A 241 25.75 7.51 1.03
CA LYS A 241 26.90 8.21 0.43
C LYS A 241 27.21 7.73 -0.99
N GLU A 242 27.02 6.45 -1.26
CA GLU A 242 27.35 5.79 -2.53
C GLU A 242 26.48 6.25 -3.70
N ILE A 243 25.29 6.79 -3.43
CA ILE A 243 24.34 7.26 -4.45
C ILE A 243 24.08 8.77 -4.33
N LYS A 244 24.89 9.51 -3.57
CA LYS A 244 24.68 10.94 -3.30
C LYS A 244 24.58 11.81 -4.55
N GLU A 245 25.31 11.47 -5.61
CA GLU A 245 25.29 12.21 -6.89
C GLU A 245 24.02 11.94 -7.73
N LYS A 246 23.28 10.87 -7.42
CA LYS A 246 22.05 10.46 -8.14
C LYS A 246 20.80 10.55 -7.27
N GLY A 247 20.97 10.64 -5.96
CA GLY A 247 19.93 10.49 -4.94
C GLY A 247 19.56 11.82 -4.31
N ILE A 248 18.27 12.10 -4.26
CA ILE A 248 17.69 13.32 -3.71
C ILE A 248 16.79 12.93 -2.54
N GLY A 249 17.15 13.42 -1.35
CA GLY A 249 16.37 13.25 -0.14
C GLY A 249 15.48 14.46 0.14
N ILE A 250 14.17 14.26 0.22
CA ILE A 250 13.19 15.31 0.49
C ILE A 250 12.58 15.09 1.88
N LYS A 251 12.86 16.01 2.81
CA LYS A 251 12.28 16.02 4.15
C LYS A 251 10.85 16.58 4.11
N MET A 252 9.88 15.72 3.79
CA MET A 252 8.47 16.08 3.64
C MET A 252 7.60 14.85 3.88
N ASP A 253 6.41 15.04 4.45
CA ASP A 253 5.41 13.97 4.48
C ASP A 253 4.96 13.64 3.05
N SER A 254 4.93 12.37 2.68
CA SER A 254 4.60 11.95 1.32
C SER A 254 3.18 12.37 0.89
N ARG A 255 2.24 12.53 1.84
CA ARG A 255 0.91 13.08 1.59
C ARG A 255 1.00 14.50 1.04
N ASP A 256 1.84 15.34 1.66
CA ASP A 256 2.08 16.72 1.20
C ASP A 256 2.80 16.76 -0.14
N PHE A 257 3.78 15.88 -0.35
CA PHE A 257 4.53 15.80 -1.60
C PHE A 257 3.63 15.46 -2.80
N LEU A 258 2.65 14.58 -2.59
CA LEU A 258 1.62 14.23 -3.57
C LEU A 258 0.43 15.22 -3.60
N ASN A 259 0.46 16.27 -2.78
CA ASN A 259 -0.62 17.26 -2.64
C ASN A 259 -1.99 16.63 -2.32
N ILE A 260 -1.97 15.57 -1.50
CA ILE A 260 -3.17 14.94 -0.95
C ILE A 260 -3.68 15.84 0.17
N ALA A 261 -4.94 16.27 0.09
CA ALA A 261 -5.53 17.16 1.07
C ALA A 261 -5.51 16.52 2.48
N HIS A 262 -5.23 17.31 3.51
CA HIS A 262 -5.48 16.96 4.91
C HIS A 262 -6.94 17.27 5.20
N GLU A 263 -7.76 16.22 5.39
CA GLU A 263 -9.17 16.36 5.70
C GLU A 263 -9.42 16.72 7.16
#